data_AF-A0A3P5YSR5-F1
#
_entry.id   AF-A0A3P5YSR5-F1
#
_cell.length_a   1.000
_cell.length_b   1.000
_cell.length_c   1.000
_cell.angle_alpha   90.00
_cell.angle_beta   90.00
_cell.angle_gamma   90.00
#
_symmetry.space_group_name_H-M   'P 1'
#
loop_
_entity.id
_entity.type
_entity.pdbx_description
1 polymer ?
#
loop_
_entity_poly.entity_id
_entity_poly.type
_entity_poly.pdbx_seq_one_letter_code
_entity_poly.pdbx_strand_id
1 'polypeptide(L)' 'MDVNGRGIPTHCRCGERVRLLTSRTVKNPGRLFHSCPYGDENSWFHLFKWADRSALEEIEDMKVKFGDLEELQAT' A
#
# COMPACT_ATOMS: atom_id res chain seq x y z
N MET A 1 -7.50 8.79 -10.26
CA MET A 1 -7.21 7.35 -10.12
C MET A 1 -5.92 7.23 -9.33
N ASP A 2 -5.98 6.68 -8.12
CA ASP A 2 -4.78 6.44 -7.32
C ASP A 2 -3.85 5.49 -8.07
N VAL A 3 -2.75 6.04 -8.57
CA VAL A 3 -1.75 5.37 -9.40
C VAL A 3 -1.09 4.15 -8.72
N ASN A 4 -1.36 3.95 -7.42
CA ASN A 4 -0.74 2.95 -6.57
C ASN A 4 -1.72 1.92 -5.99
N GLY A 5 -3.02 1.94 -6.36
CA GLY A 5 -4.05 1.03 -5.86
C GLY A 5 -4.33 1.18 -4.35
N ARG A 6 -5.53 0.74 -3.90
CA ARG A 6 -5.86 0.62 -2.47
C ARG A 6 -5.27 -0.69 -1.91
N GLY A 7 -4.90 -0.72 -0.64
CA GLY A 7 -4.40 -1.90 0.07
C GLY A 7 -2.89 -2.12 -0.03
N ILE A 8 -2.45 -3.34 0.29
CA ILE A 8 -1.04 -3.77 0.19
C ILE A 8 -0.73 -4.15 -1.27
N PRO A 9 0.11 -3.36 -1.98
CA PRO A 9 0.42 -3.67 -3.37
C PRO A 9 1.31 -4.90 -3.46
N THR A 10 1.09 -5.72 -4.49
CA THR A 10 1.91 -6.91 -4.79
C THR A 10 2.76 -6.73 -6.05
N HIS A 11 2.27 -5.96 -7.02
CA HIS A 11 2.93 -5.70 -8.30
C HIS A 11 2.87 -4.22 -8.67
N CYS A 12 3.89 -3.77 -9.39
CA CYS A 12 3.95 -2.47 -10.02
C CYS A 12 3.17 -2.49 -11.35
N ARG A 13 2.77 -1.32 -11.85
CA ARG A 13 2.16 -1.15 -13.18
C ARG A 13 3.02 -1.67 -14.34
N CYS A 14 4.33 -1.79 -14.14
CA CYS A 14 5.23 -2.39 -15.12
C CYS A 14 5.24 -3.93 -15.10
N GLY A 15 4.45 -4.57 -14.24
CA GLY A 15 4.34 -6.02 -14.09
C GLY A 15 5.30 -6.65 -13.07
N GLU A 16 6.29 -5.91 -12.58
CA GLU A 16 7.30 -6.44 -11.65
C GLU A 16 6.79 -6.49 -10.20
N ARG A 17 7.29 -7.45 -9.41
CA ARG A 17 6.95 -7.54 -7.98
C ARG A 17 7.50 -6.36 -7.18
N VAL A 18 6.68 -5.88 -6.25
CA VAL A 18 7.08 -4.79 -5.36
C VAL A 18 7.96 -5.31 -4.23
N ARG A 19 8.82 -4.44 -3.70
CA ARG A 19 9.68 -4.71 -2.55
C ARG A 19 9.27 -3.83 -1.38
N LEU A 20 9.33 -4.38 -0.17
CA LEU A 20 9.24 -3.61 1.07
C LEU A 20 10.64 -3.13 1.45
N LEU A 21 10.83 -1.82 1.54
CA LEU A 21 12.12 -1.17 1.79
C LEU A 21 12.02 -0.22 3.00
N THR A 22 13.16 0.05 3.62
CA THR A 22 13.29 1.03 4.71
C THR A 22 13.87 2.33 4.19
N SER A 23 13.19 3.45 4.43
CA SER A 23 13.68 4.78 4.03
C SER A 23 14.92 5.16 4.83
N ARG A 24 15.94 5.60 4.09
CA ARG A 24 17.21 6.12 4.62
C ARG A 24 17.29 7.64 4.55
N THR A 25 16.18 8.30 4.18
CA THR A 25 16.14 9.76 4.08
C THR A 25 16.13 10.38 5.47
N VAL A 26 16.74 11.56 5.60
CA VAL A 26 16.69 12.35 6.85
C VAL A 26 15.26 12.75 7.20
N LYS A 27 14.39 12.95 6.20
CA LYS A 27 12.99 13.36 6.38
C LYS A 27 12.09 12.25 6.93
N ASN A 28 12.34 10.99 6.55
CA ASN A 28 11.51 9.85 6.95
C ASN A 28 12.39 8.66 7.40
N PRO A 29 13.26 8.84 8.41
CA PRO A 29 14.23 7.81 8.78
C PRO A 29 13.50 6.56 9.29
N GLY A 30 13.87 5.39 8.77
CA GLY A 30 13.34 4.10 9.23
C GLY A 30 11.93 3.76 8.73
N ARG A 31 11.21 4.69 8.08
CA ARG A 31 9.85 4.43 7.61
C ARG A 31 9.84 3.44 6.45
N LEU A 32 8.94 2.46 6.50
CA LEU A 32 8.81 1.42 5.47
C LEU A 32 7.96 1.87 4.28
N PHE A 33 8.35 1.49 3.07
CA PHE A 33 7.61 1.76 1.84
C PHE A 33 7.69 0.59 0.85
N HIS A 34 6.66 0.45 0.03
CA HIS A 34 6.58 -0.49 -1.08
C HIS A 34 7.08 0.22 -2.34
N SER A 35 7.98 -0.41 -3.08
CA SER A 35 8.54 0.18 -4.29
C SER A 35 8.79 -0.84 -5.39
N CYS A 36 8.63 -0.40 -6.64
CA CYS A 36 9.12 -1.13 -7.80
C CYS A 36 10.67 -1.18 -7.79
N PRO A 37 11.31 -2.29 -8.16
CA PRO A 37 12.76 -2.35 -8.28
C PRO A 37 13.35 -1.40 -9.33
N TYR A 38 12.54 -0.98 -10.31
CA TYR A 38 12.92 0.00 -11.33
C TYR A 38 12.47 1.43 -10.97
N GLY A 39 11.90 1.63 -9.78
CA GLY A 39 11.45 2.94 -9.33
C GLY A 39 12.62 3.83 -8.91
N ASP A 40 12.46 5.12 -9.19
CA ASP A 40 13.31 6.20 -8.69
C ASP A 40 12.42 7.33 -8.14
N GLU A 41 13.00 8.29 -7.43
CA GLU A 41 12.25 9.38 -6.77
C GLU A 41 11.49 10.28 -7.76
N ASN A 42 11.86 10.29 -9.03
CA ASN A 42 11.28 11.13 -10.07
C ASN A 42 10.34 10.35 -11.00
N SER A 43 10.29 9.02 -10.88
CA SER A 43 9.51 8.16 -11.76
C SER A 43 8.07 8.02 -11.27
N TRP A 44 7.17 8.75 -11.93
CA TRP A 44 5.73 8.66 -11.62
C TRP A 44 5.09 7.40 -12.18
N PHE A 45 5.80 6.65 -13.03
CA PHE A 45 5.31 5.40 -13.62
C PHE A 45 5.46 4.23 -12.64
N HIS A 46 6.55 4.20 -11.89
CA HIS A 46 6.84 3.12 -10.96
C HIS A 46 6.17 3.34 -9.61
N LEU A 47 5.75 2.24 -9.00
CA LEU A 47 5.05 2.27 -7.72
C LEU A 47 5.96 2.80 -6.61
N PHE A 48 5.43 3.75 -5.83
CA PHE A 48 5.92 4.11 -4.50
C PHE A 48 4.71 4.26 -3.57
N LYS A 49 4.69 3.53 -2.45
CA LYS A 49 3.60 3.64 -1.46
C LYS A 49 4.11 3.41 -0.04
N TRP A 50 3.72 4.25 0.91
CA TRP A 50 4.07 4.05 2.32
C TRP A 50 3.37 2.81 2.89
N ALA A 51 4.12 1.97 3.61
CA ALA A 51 3.62 0.69 4.11
C ALA A 51 2.52 0.86 5.17
N ASP A 52 2.64 1.88 6.02
CA ASP A 52 1.63 2.22 7.02
C ASP A 52 0.31 2.66 6.37
N ARG A 53 0.36 3.40 5.26
CA ARG A 53 -0.84 3.75 4.50
C ARG A 53 -1.51 2.51 3.90
N SER A 54 -0.73 1.60 3.31
CA SER A 54 -1.26 0.33 2.81
C SER A 54 -1.93 -0.51 3.92
N ALA A 55 -1.32 -0.59 5.10
CA ALA A 55 -1.88 -1.34 6.22
C ALA A 55 -3.19 -0.71 6.76
N LEU A 56 -3.26 0.62 6.84
CA LEU A 56 -4.47 1.32 7.27
C LEU A 56 -5.64 1.07 6.32
N GLU A 57 -5.40 1.11 5.00
CA GLU A 57 -6.43 0.84 4.00
C GLU A 57 -6.99 -0.59 4.13
N GLU A 58 -6.15 -1.59 4.40
CA GLU A 58 -6.61 -2.96 4.67
C GLU A 58 -7.44 -3.05 5.96
N ILE A 59 -7.03 -2.35 7.02
CA ILE A 59 -7.76 -2.32 8.29
C ILE A 59 -9.13 -1.68 8.11
N GLU A 60 -9.24 -0.61 7.34
CA GLU A 60 -10.51 0.03 7.00
C GLU A 60 -11.42 -0.92 6.22
N ASP A 61 -10.88 -1.62 5.22
CA ASP A 61 -11.64 -2.57 4.41
C ASP A 61 -12.11 -3.78 5.25
N MET A 62 -11.28 -4.22 6.20
CA MET A 62 -11.66 -5.25 7.17
C MET A 62 -12.79 -4.77 8.09
N LYS A 63 -12.72 -3.54 8.61
CA LYS A 63 -13.77 -2.98 9.47
C LYS A 63 -15.12 -2.94 8.77
N VAL A 64 -15.17 -2.55 7.50
CA VAL A 64 -16.40 -2.56 6.70
C VAL A 64 -16.95 -3.98 6.61
N LYS A 65 -16.12 -4.94 6.19
CA LYS A 65 -16.55 -6.34 6.07
C LYS A 65 -17.06 -6.91 7.40
N PHE A 66 -16.39 -6.60 8.51
CA PHE A 66 -16.85 -7.04 9.83
C PHE A 66 -18.22 -6.45 10.18
N GLY A 67 -18.45 -5.17 9.90
CA GLY A 67 -19.78 -4.54 10.07
C GLY A 67 -20.85 -5.23 9.24
N ASP A 68 -20.57 -5.50 7.96
CA ASP A 68 -21.51 -6.21 7.08
C ASP A 68 -21.83 -7.63 7.60
N LEU A 69 -20.82 -8.34 8.14
CA LEU A 69 -21.01 -9.67 8.73
C LEU A 69 -21.85 -9.63 10.01
N GLU A 70 -21.63 -8.62 10.87
CA GLU A 70 -22.42 -8.42 12.09
C GLU A 70 -23.89 -8.13 11.76
N GLU A 71 -24.15 -7.35 10.72
CA GLU A 71 -25.52 -7.07 10.22
C GLU A 71 -26.19 -8.34 9.67
N LEU A 72 -25.48 -9.17 8.88
CA LEU A 72 -26.00 -10.44 8.36
C LEU A 72 -26.30 -11.46 9.46
N GLN A 73 -25.57 -11.43 10.57
CA GLN A 73 -25.85 -12.29 11.72
C GLN A 73 -27.02 -11.78 12.57
N ALA A 74 -27.38 -10.50 12.45
CA ALA A 74 -28.48 -9.88 13.18
C ALA A 74 -29.85 -10.04 12.46
N THR A 75 -29.88 -10.53 11.22
CA THR A 75 -31.09 -10.85 10.44
C THR A 75 -31.46 -12.33 10.52
#